data_AF-A0A957RXX4-F1
#
_entry.id   AF-A0A957RXX4-F1
#
_cell.length_a   1.000
_cell.length_b   1.000
_cell.length_c   1.000
_cell.angle_alpha   90.00
_cell.angle_beta   90.00
_cell.angle_gamma   90.00
#
_symmetry.space_group_name_H-M   'P 1'
#
loop_
_entity.id
_entity.type
_entity.pdbx_description
1 polymer ?
#
loop_
_entity_poly.entity_id
_entity_poly.type
_entity_poly.pdbx_seq_one_letter_code
_entity_poly.pdbx_strand_id
1 'polypeptide(L)'
;MPSAAWAWLAAEAGAHGLAPLLYATLQAHDLLSACPETVQGELRAQYKHATLLAMQREGELRRVLAALAAAQIQPVVFKGAYLAHAVYPSPGCRPMGDSDLWVTHDEMPDAVAALETL
;
A
#
# COMPACT_ATOMS: atom_id res chain seq x y z
N MET A 1 26.83 -4.41 7.84
CA MET A 1 27.04 -2.99 7.48
C MET A 1 27.27 -2.17 8.75
N PRO A 2 28.03 -1.06 8.70
CA PRO A 2 28.17 -0.16 9.85
C PRO A 2 26.81 0.42 10.30
N SER A 3 26.67 0.76 11.59
CA SER A 3 25.41 1.29 12.15
C SER A 3 24.92 2.55 11.42
N ALA A 4 25.84 3.47 11.09
CA ALA A 4 25.50 4.69 10.33
C ALA A 4 24.93 4.40 8.93
N ALA A 5 25.43 3.35 8.26
CA ALA A 5 24.92 2.96 6.94
C ALA A 5 23.50 2.37 7.03
N TRP A 6 23.18 1.66 8.11
CA TRP A 6 21.83 1.17 8.37
C TRP A 6 20.85 2.30 8.66
N ALA A 7 21.24 3.28 9.46
CA ALA A 7 20.41 4.45 9.75
C ALA A 7 20.12 5.26 8.47
N TRP A 8 21.15 5.47 7.64
CA TRP A 8 20.97 6.11 6.33
C TRP A 8 20.01 5.33 5.43
N LEU A 9 20.20 4.01 5.29
CA LEU A 9 19.32 3.18 4.47
C LEU A 9 17.86 3.22 4.94
N ALA A 10 17.63 3.18 6.25
CA ALA A 10 16.29 3.27 6.82
C ALA A 10 15.64 4.62 6.55
N ALA A 11 16.39 5.72 6.67
CA ALA A 11 15.93 7.06 6.36
C ALA A 11 15.56 7.22 4.88
N GLU A 12 16.42 6.77 3.96
CA GLU A 12 16.15 6.79 2.51
C GLU A 12 14.95 5.91 2.15
N ALA A 13 14.88 4.71 2.72
CA ALA A 13 13.74 3.82 2.52
C ALA A 13 12.44 4.49 3.00
N GLY A 14 12.46 5.20 4.13
CA GLY A 14 11.32 5.99 4.61
C GLY A 14 10.92 7.09 3.62
N ALA A 15 11.88 7.90 3.19
CA ALA A 15 11.66 9.02 2.26
C ALA A 15 11.06 8.57 0.92
N HIS A 16 11.41 7.37 0.46
CA HIS A 16 10.91 6.78 -0.79
C HIS A 16 9.71 5.83 -0.63
N GLY A 17 9.13 5.71 0.58
CA GLY A 17 7.99 4.83 0.83
C GLY A 17 8.31 3.33 0.76
N LEU A 18 9.59 2.96 0.87
CA LEU A 18 10.10 1.60 0.80
C LEU A 18 10.35 0.97 2.17
N ALA A 19 10.30 1.73 3.27
CA ALA A 19 10.57 1.20 4.61
C ALA A 19 9.71 -0.03 4.99
N PRO A 20 8.39 -0.08 4.71
CA PRO A 20 7.59 -1.28 4.96
C PRO A 20 8.06 -2.49 4.13
N LEU A 21 8.40 -2.28 2.86
CA LEU A 21 8.93 -3.34 1.99
C LEU A 21 10.29 -3.82 2.49
N LEU A 22 11.17 -2.90 2.91
CA LEU A 22 12.48 -3.23 3.47
C LEU A 22 12.34 -4.09 4.73
N TYR A 23 11.44 -3.69 5.66
CA TYR A 23 11.15 -4.49 6.85
C TYR A 23 10.69 -5.91 6.49
N ALA A 24 9.69 -6.03 5.61
CA ALA A 24 9.15 -7.32 5.20
C ALA A 24 10.22 -8.20 4.51
N THR A 25 11.06 -7.59 3.67
CA THR A 25 12.15 -8.29 2.97
C THR A 25 13.19 -8.82 3.95
N LEU A 26 13.67 -7.98 4.88
CA LEU A 26 14.62 -8.39 5.91
C LEU A 26 14.05 -9.47 6.83
N GLN A 27 12.77 -9.36 7.19
CA GLN A 27 12.08 -10.36 8.01
C GLN A 27 11.96 -11.70 7.29
N ALA A 28 11.59 -11.71 6.00
CA ALA A 28 11.39 -12.92 5.22
C ALA A 28 12.69 -13.69 4.94
N HIS A 29 13.84 -13.03 5.06
CA HIS A 29 15.16 -13.62 4.82
C HIS A 29 15.97 -13.79 6.12
N ASP A 30 15.35 -13.61 7.29
CA ASP A 30 15.99 -13.69 8.60
C ASP A 30 17.20 -12.74 8.77
N LEU A 31 17.15 -11.57 8.13
CA LEU A 31 18.21 -10.56 8.12
C LEU A 31 17.93 -9.37 9.06
N LEU A 32 16.81 -9.34 9.78
CA LEU A 32 16.52 -8.24 10.71
C LEU A 32 17.58 -8.11 11.81
N SER A 33 18.14 -9.22 12.30
CA SER A 33 19.21 -9.21 13.31
C SER A 33 20.52 -8.60 12.80
N ALA A 34 20.67 -8.44 11.48
CA ALA A 34 21.84 -7.81 10.88
C ALA A 34 21.82 -6.27 10.97
N CYS A 35 20.67 -5.67 11.28
CA CYS A 35 20.56 -4.22 11.51
C CYS A 35 20.47 -3.87 13.01
N PRO A 36 20.92 -2.66 13.41
CA PRO A 36 20.82 -2.20 14.80
C PRO A 36 19.39 -2.26 15.31
N GLU A 37 19.22 -2.55 16.60
CA GLU A 37 17.89 -2.67 17.24
C GLU A 37 17.02 -1.42 17.06
N THR A 38 17.63 -0.23 17.09
CA THR A 38 16.94 1.04 16.83
C THR A 38 16.33 1.09 15.42
N VAL A 39 17.09 0.67 14.41
CA VAL A 39 16.64 0.59 13.01
C VAL A 39 15.57 -0.49 12.83
N GLN A 40 15.72 -1.64 13.50
CA GLN A 40 14.66 -2.67 13.51
C GLN A 40 13.35 -2.11 14.05
N GLY A 41 13.40 -1.38 15.17
CA GLY A 41 12.24 -0.76 15.80
C GLY A 41 11.55 0.26 14.89
N GLU A 42 12.34 1.12 14.23
CA GLU A 42 11.84 2.12 13.29
C GLU A 42 11.14 1.47 12.08
N LEU A 43 11.83 0.55 11.40
CA LEU A 43 11.28 -0.16 10.24
C LEU A 43 10.01 -0.93 10.60
N ARG A 44 9.98 -1.57 11.78
CA ARG A 44 8.80 -2.27 12.30
C ARG A 44 7.63 -1.32 12.54
N ALA A 45 7.88 -0.15 13.12
CA ALA A 45 6.85 0.85 13.36
C ALA A 45 6.24 1.36 12.04
N GLN A 46 7.09 1.66 11.06
CA GLN A 46 6.65 2.08 9.72
C GLN A 46 5.85 0.98 9.01
N TYR A 47 6.30 -0.28 9.08
CA TYR A 47 5.57 -1.43 8.52
C TYR A 47 4.17 -1.58 9.14
N LYS A 48 4.07 -1.52 10.47
CA LYS A 48 2.78 -1.60 11.17
C LYS A 48 1.85 -0.46 10.78
N HIS A 49 2.36 0.76 10.76
CA HIS A 49 1.58 1.94 10.37
C HIS A 49 1.06 1.82 8.93
N ALA A 50 1.93 1.44 7.98
CA ALA A 50 1.54 1.23 6.59
C ALA A 50 0.52 0.10 6.43
N THR A 51 0.63 -0.97 7.21
CA THR A 51 -0.33 -2.08 7.21
C THR A 51 -1.72 -1.61 7.65
N LEU A 52 -1.81 -0.82 8.73
CA LEU A 52 -3.09 -0.26 9.19
C LEU A 52 -3.74 0.64 8.13
N LEU A 53 -2.95 1.51 7.49
CA LEU A 53 -3.45 2.37 6.41
C LEU A 53 -3.90 1.55 5.20
N ALA A 54 -3.17 0.48 4.87
CA ALA A 54 -3.55 -0.41 3.76
C ALA A 54 -4.88 -1.12 4.06
N MET A 55 -5.11 -1.59 5.29
CA MET A 55 -6.38 -2.18 5.70
C MET A 55 -7.54 -1.19 5.59
N GLN A 56 -7.33 0.07 6.03
CA GLN A 56 -8.33 1.12 5.89
C GLN A 56 -8.66 1.37 4.41
N ARG A 57 -7.64 1.52 3.57
CA ARG A 57 -7.81 1.75 2.12
C ARG A 57 -8.49 0.58 1.42
N GLU A 58 -8.19 -0.65 1.83
CA GLU A 58 -8.85 -1.85 1.30
C GLU A 58 -10.35 -1.85 1.66
N GLY A 59 -10.69 -1.41 2.87
CA GLY A 59 -12.09 -1.18 3.27
C GLY A 59 -12.80 -0.16 2.38
N GLU A 60 -12.17 1.00 2.16
CA GLU A 60 -12.72 2.05 1.27
C GLU A 60 -12.83 1.57 -0.18
N LEU A 61 -11.81 0.89 -0.71
CA LEU A 61 -11.85 0.33 -2.06
C LEU A 61 -12.99 -0.68 -2.20
N ARG A 62 -13.23 -1.53 -1.20
CA ARG A 62 -14.38 -2.44 -1.21
C ARG A 62 -15.72 -1.70 -1.26
N ARG A 63 -15.88 -0.60 -0.52
CA ARG A 63 -17.09 0.25 -0.57
C ARG A 63 -17.29 0.86 -1.95
N VAL A 64 -16.22 1.43 -2.52
CA VAL A 64 -16.20 2.02 -3.87
C VAL A 64 -16.59 0.99 -4.93
N LEU A 65 -15.96 -0.19 -4.91
CA LEU A 65 -16.27 -1.28 -5.86
C LEU A 65 -17.70 -1.78 -5.73
N ALA A 66 -18.25 -1.84 -4.51
CA ALA A 66 -19.64 -2.23 -4.29
C ALA A 66 -20.64 -1.20 -4.85
N ALA A 67 -20.37 0.10 -4.69
CA ALA A 67 -21.21 1.16 -5.26
C ALA A 67 -21.22 1.11 -6.79
N LEU A 68 -20.04 0.95 -7.42
CA LEU A 68 -19.93 0.82 -8.87
C LEU A 68 -20.64 -0.45 -9.37
N ALA A 69 -20.50 -1.56 -8.65
CA ALA A 69 -21.20 -2.81 -8.98
C ALA A 69 -22.72 -2.67 -8.89
N ALA A 70 -23.25 -1.90 -7.92
CA ALA A 70 -24.68 -1.62 -7.82
C ALA A 70 -25.20 -0.83 -9.03
N ALA A 71 -24.36 0.05 -9.60
CA ALA A 71 -24.62 0.76 -10.85
C ALA A 71 -24.33 -0.09 -12.12
N GLN A 72 -24.06 -1.39 -11.97
CA GLN A 72 -23.70 -2.32 -13.06
C GLN A 72 -22.39 -1.98 -13.78
N ILE A 73 -21.48 -1.26 -13.11
CA ILE A 73 -20.17 -0.88 -13.63
C ILE A 73 -19.10 -1.81 -13.03
N GLN A 74 -18.28 -2.41 -13.88
CA GLN A 74 -17.14 -3.24 -13.46
C GLN A 74 -15.83 -2.51 -13.76
N PRO A 75 -15.30 -1.72 -12.81
CA PRO A 75 -14.07 -0.99 -13.04
C PRO A 75 -12.86 -1.94 -13.07
N VAL A 76 -11.83 -1.56 -13.83
CA VAL A 76 -10.50 -2.16 -13.73
C VAL A 76 -9.72 -1.45 -12.63
N VAL A 77 -9.38 -2.17 -11.57
CA VAL A 77 -8.47 -1.66 -10.52
C VAL A 77 -7.06 -1.61 -11.09
N PHE A 78 -6.44 -0.43 -11.05
CA PHE A 78 -5.16 -0.19 -11.72
C PHE A 78 -4.05 0.23 -10.73
N LYS A 79 -2.79 0.17 -11.20
CA LYS A 79 -1.56 0.58 -10.48
C LYS A 79 -1.50 0.13 -9.01
N GLY A 80 -1.54 1.10 -8.08
CA GLY A 80 -1.23 0.97 -6.67
C GLY A 80 -2.03 -0.15 -6.05
N ALA A 81 -3.35 0.01 -6.12
CA ALA A 81 -4.32 -0.90 -5.53
C ALA A 81 -4.18 -2.32 -6.05
N TYR A 82 -4.04 -2.52 -7.37
CA TYR A 82 -3.87 -3.88 -7.92
C TYR A 82 -2.54 -4.51 -7.51
N LEU A 83 -1.43 -3.80 -7.73
CA LEU A 83 -0.08 -4.31 -7.48
C LEU A 83 0.18 -4.59 -5.99
N ALA A 84 -0.45 -3.84 -5.07
CA ALA A 84 -0.38 -4.09 -3.64
C ALA A 84 -0.84 -5.51 -3.25
N HIS A 85 -1.76 -6.08 -4.02
CA HIS A 85 -2.27 -7.44 -3.82
C HIS A 85 -1.61 -8.48 -4.75
N ALA A 86 -1.28 -8.08 -5.98
CA ALA A 86 -0.81 -9.02 -7.00
C ALA A 86 0.72 -9.24 -7.01
N VAL A 87 1.50 -8.28 -6.52
CA VAL A 87 2.96 -8.28 -6.65
C VAL A 87 3.68 -8.18 -5.31
N TYR A 88 3.16 -7.37 -4.38
CA TYR A 88 3.82 -7.13 -3.09
C TYR A 88 3.51 -8.26 -2.08
N PRO A 89 4.41 -8.55 -1.13
CA PRO A 89 4.19 -9.59 -0.12
C PRO A 89 2.93 -9.37 0.73
N SER A 90 2.56 -8.11 0.94
CA SER A 90 1.31 -7.70 1.55
C SER A 90 0.95 -6.27 1.10
N PRO A 91 -0.32 -5.84 1.18
CA PRO A 91 -0.72 -4.49 0.81
C PRO A 91 0.03 -3.39 1.58
N GLY A 92 0.36 -3.65 2.85
CA GLY A 92 1.15 -2.74 3.69
C GLY A 92 2.58 -2.50 3.18
N CYS A 93 3.12 -3.39 2.33
CA CYS A 93 4.43 -3.21 1.70
C CYS A 93 4.39 -2.24 0.51
N ARG A 94 3.20 -1.79 0.08
CA ARG A 94 3.00 -0.79 -0.97
C ARG A 94 2.26 0.43 -0.40
N PRO A 95 2.92 1.32 0.35
CA PRO A 95 2.35 2.61 0.68
C PRO A 95 1.89 3.33 -0.60
N MET A 96 0.65 3.76 -0.63
CA MET A 96 0.01 4.47 -1.75
C MET A 96 -0.97 5.49 -1.22
N GLY A 97 -1.18 6.62 -1.88
CA GLY A 97 -2.08 7.68 -1.40
C GLY A 97 -3.53 7.47 -1.79
N ASP A 98 -3.75 6.87 -2.95
CA ASP A 98 -5.00 6.82 -3.69
C ASP A 98 -5.22 5.44 -4.33
N SER A 99 -6.32 5.31 -5.07
CA SER A 99 -6.64 4.12 -5.87
C SER A 99 -7.12 4.56 -7.25
N ASP A 100 -6.46 4.10 -8.29
CA ASP A 100 -6.87 4.34 -9.67
C ASP A 100 -7.88 3.28 -10.11
N LEU A 101 -9.02 3.72 -10.62
CA LEU A 101 -10.04 2.89 -11.24
C LEU A 101 -10.25 3.33 -12.68
N TRP A 102 -10.29 2.38 -13.60
CA TRP A 102 -10.65 2.63 -14.99
C TRP A 102 -12.04 2.09 -15.28
N VAL A 103 -12.85 2.94 -15.90
CA VAL A 103 -14.15 2.62 -16.48
C VAL A 103 -14.11 3.01 -17.96
N THR A 104 -15.08 2.53 -18.75
CA THR A 104 -15.21 3.02 -20.11
C THR A 104 -15.66 4.48 -20.12
N HIS A 105 -15.43 5.18 -21.24
CA HIS A 105 -15.84 6.58 -21.38
C HIS A 105 -17.35 6.76 -21.17
N ASP A 106 -18.16 5.82 -21.67
CA ASP A 106 -19.62 5.91 -21.63
C ASP A 106 -20.17 5.65 -20.21
N GLU A 107 -19.44 4.89 -19.38
CA GLU A 107 -19.77 4.65 -17.97
C GLU A 107 -19.37 5.79 -17.03
N MET A 108 -18.53 6.74 -17.49
CA MET A 108 -17.97 7.77 -16.62
C MET A 108 -19.02 8.62 -15.87
N PRO A 109 -20.12 9.09 -16.49
CA PRO A 109 -21.14 9.87 -15.79
C PRO A 109 -21.81 9.07 -14.67
N ASP A 110 -22.18 7.82 -14.94
CA ASP A 110 -22.84 6.94 -13.97
C ASP A 110 -21.88 6.50 -12.86
N ALA A 111 -20.59 6.30 -13.19
CA ALA A 111 -19.55 6.01 -12.21
C ALA A 111 -19.40 7.18 -11.23
N VAL A 112 -19.31 8.41 -11.72
CA VAL A 112 -19.23 9.61 -10.85
C VAL A 112 -20.46 9.71 -9.95
N ALA A 113 -21.66 9.59 -10.53
CA ALA A 113 -22.90 9.65 -9.77
C ALA A 113 -22.98 8.58 -8.67
N ALA A 114 -22.52 7.35 -8.93
CA ALA A 114 -22.46 6.30 -7.93
C ALA A 114 -21.51 6.65 -6.77
N LEU A 115 -20.35 7.24 -7.06
CA LEU A 115 -19.35 7.59 -6.05
C LEU A 115 -19.72 8.82 -5.21
N GLU A 116 -20.50 9.76 -5.75
CA GLU A 116 -21.00 10.92 -4.99
C GLU A 116 -21.99 10.56 -3.88
N THR A 117 -22.51 9.33 -3.86
CA THR A 117 -23.45 8.84 -2.85
C THR A 117 -22.81 8.10 -1.66
N LEU A 118 -21.49 7.92 -1.67
CA LEU A 118 -20.72 7.18 -0.65
C LEU A 118 -20.33 8.03 0.58
#